data_AF-A0A3M8EI93-F1
#
_entry.id   AF-A0A3M8EI93-F1
#
_cell.length_a   1.000
_cell.length_b   1.000
_cell.length_c   1.000
_cell.angle_alpha   90.00
_cell.angle_beta   90.00
_cell.angle_gamma   90.00
#
_symmetry.space_group_name_H-M   'P 1'
#
loop_
_entity.id
_entity.type
_entity.pdbx_description
1 polymer ?
#
loop_
_entity_poly.entity_id
_entity_poly.type
_entity_poly.pdbx_seq_one_letter_code
_entity_poly.pdbx_strand_id
1 'polypeptide(L)' 'MPEETFLRLQQSEGIVCQMASRLLAAFISAGHLNARNEDEVIARSVELAIKLARQADLAIESDDEKNEN' A
#
# COMPACT_ATOMS: atom_id res chain seq x y z
N MET A 1 -25.08 5.40 19.87
CA MET A 1 -23.89 4.55 20.09
C MET A 1 -23.04 4.66 18.84
N PRO A 2 -21.72 4.86 18.92
CA PRO A 2 -20.88 4.78 17.72
C PRO A 2 -20.98 3.35 17.17
N GLU A 3 -21.21 3.21 15.86
CA GLU A 3 -21.12 1.91 15.20
C GLU A 3 -19.66 1.45 15.28
N GLU A 4 -19.38 0.46 16.13
CA GLU A 4 -18.04 -0.13 16.22
C GLU A 4 -17.74 -0.82 14.88
N THR A 5 -16.91 -0.17 14.07
CA THR A 5 -16.45 -0.73 12.80
C THR A 5 -15.31 -1.70 13.09
N PHE A 6 -15.60 -2.99 13.09
CA PHE A 6 -14.58 -4.04 13.25
C PHE A 6 -13.94 -4.36 11.90
N LEU A 7 -12.67 -4.02 11.75
CA LEU A 7 -11.82 -4.46 10.63
C LEU A 7 -11.02 -5.70 11.04
N ARG A 8 -11.10 -6.77 10.24
CA ARG A 8 -10.23 -7.96 10.36
C ARG A 8 -9.39 -8.06 9.10
N LEU A 9 -8.21 -7.45 9.13
CA LEU A 9 -7.23 -7.56 8.05
C LEU A 9 -6.33 -8.77 8.28
N GLN A 10 -6.06 -9.52 7.21
CA GLN A 10 -4.97 -10.49 7.16
C GLN A 10 -3.62 -9.77 7.27
N GLN A 11 -2.55 -10.49 7.61
CA GLN A 11 -1.23 -9.89 7.81
C GLN A 11 -0.73 -9.12 6.57
N SER A 12 -0.87 -9.73 5.38
CA SER A 12 -0.50 -9.11 4.10
C SER A 12 -1.34 -7.86 3.82
N GLU A 13 -2.64 -7.89 4.10
CA GLU A 13 -3.54 -6.74 3.97
C GLU A 13 -3.14 -5.61 4.92
N GLY A 14 -2.73 -5.94 6.15
CA GLY A 14 -2.21 -4.98 7.13
C GLY A 14 -0.92 -4.31 6.67
N ILE A 15 0.01 -5.07 6.10
CA ILE A 15 1.27 -4.54 5.54
C ILE A 15 0.98 -3.60 4.38
N VAL A 16 0.16 -4.02 3.41
CA VAL A 16 -0.23 -3.18 2.28
C VAL A 16 -0.95 -1.91 2.75
N CYS A 17 -1.85 -2.00 3.73
CA CYS A 17 -2.52 -0.86 4.32
C CYS A 17 -1.52 0.13 4.97
N GLN A 18 -0.52 -0.39 5.70
CA GLN A 18 0.52 0.42 6.32
C GLN A 18 1.45 1.09 5.27
N MET A 19 1.70 0.43 4.14
CA MET A 19 2.45 1.03 3.02
C MET A 19 1.61 2.11 2.33
N ALA A 20 0.34 1.81 2.05
CA ALA A 20 -0.59 2.72 1.41
C ALA A 20 -0.82 3.98 2.26
N SER A 21 -0.86 3.87 3.59
CA SER A 21 -1.00 5.05 4.46
C SER A 21 0.18 6.02 4.34
N ARG A 22 1.40 5.52 4.16
CA ARG A 22 2.60 6.35 3.93
C ARG A 22 2.57 7.03 2.57
N LEU A 23 2.13 6.33 1.53
CA LEU A 23 1.95 6.89 0.19
C LEU A 23 0.85 7.96 0.17
N LEU A 24 -0.28 7.70 0.85
CA LEU A 24 -1.37 8.65 1.00
C LEU A 24 -0.90 9.92 1.73
N ALA A 25 -0.16 9.76 2.84
CA ALA A 25 0.42 10.90 3.56
C ALA A 25 1.36 11.73 2.67
N ALA A 26 2.14 11.09 1.79
CA ALA A 26 2.99 11.78 0.82
C ALA A 26 2.16 12.53 -0.24
N PHE A 27 1.10 11.92 -0.79
CA PHE A 27 0.20 12.59 -1.72
C PHE A 27 -0.51 13.79 -1.10
N ILE A 28 -0.98 13.66 0.15
CA ILE A 28 -1.57 14.76 0.92
C ILE A 28 -0.58 15.90 1.08
N SER A 29 0.64 15.57 1.53
CA SER A 29 1.70 16.56 1.77
C SER A 29 2.14 17.29 0.50
N ALA A 30 2.05 16.63 -0.66
CA ALA A 30 2.31 17.21 -1.98
C ALA A 30 1.10 17.97 -2.58
N GLY A 31 -0.02 18.07 -1.86
CA GLY A 31 -1.20 18.82 -2.31
C GLY A 31 -2.05 18.08 -3.37
N HIS A 32 -1.90 16.76 -3.50
CA HIS A 32 -2.67 15.98 -4.47
C HIS A 32 -4.09 15.63 -4.01
N LEU A 33 -4.40 15.77 -2.71
CA LEU A 33 -5.73 15.48 -2.16
C LEU A 33 -6.62 16.73 -2.15
N ASN A 34 -7.84 16.60 -2.66
CA ASN A 34 -8.93 17.56 -2.54
C ASN A 34 -10.28 16.84 -2.40
N ALA A 35 -11.34 17.58 -2.08
CA ALA A 35 -12.67 17.02 -1.80
C ALA A 35 -13.32 16.27 -2.98
N ARG A 36 -12.78 16.37 -4.20
CA ARG A 36 -13.33 15.70 -5.39
C ARG A 36 -12.57 14.44 -5.79
N ASN A 37 -11.40 14.17 -5.20
CA ASN A 37 -10.52 13.07 -5.61
C ASN A 37 -10.04 12.19 -4.45
N GLU A 38 -10.70 12.26 -3.29
CA GLU A 38 -10.32 11.48 -2.11
C GLU A 38 -10.24 9.99 -2.40
N ASP A 39 -11.30 9.40 -2.95
CA ASP A 39 -11.36 7.98 -3.30
C ASP A 39 -10.29 7.58 -4.32
N GLU A 40 -10.02 8.46 -5.30
CA GLU A 40 -9.00 8.23 -6.34
C GLU A 40 -7.59 8.19 -5.73
N VAL A 41 -7.27 9.14 -4.85
CA VAL A 41 -5.95 9.22 -4.20
C VAL A 41 -5.75 8.05 -3.24
N ILE A 42 -6.79 7.64 -2.52
CA ILE A 42 -6.77 6.45 -1.65
C ILE A 42 -6.52 5.19 -2.51
N ALA A 43 -7.31 4.98 -3.56
CA ALA A 43 -7.16 3.83 -4.45
C ALA A 43 -5.76 3.76 -5.06
N ARG A 44 -5.25 4.90 -5.56
CA ARG A 44 -3.90 5.00 -6.12
C ARG A 44 -2.81 4.66 -5.10
N SER A 45 -2.98 5.04 -3.84
CA SER A 45 -2.03 4.73 -2.77
C SER A 45 -1.96 3.23 -2.49
N VAL A 46 -3.11 2.54 -2.51
CA VAL A 46 -3.19 1.08 -2.36
C VAL A 46 -2.58 0.37 -3.57
N GLU A 47 -2.90 0.80 -4.79
CA GLU A 47 -2.32 0.21 -6.00
C GLU A 47 -0.79 0.32 -6.04
N LEU A 48 -0.25 1.48 -5.64
CA LEU A 48 1.20 1.68 -5.57
C LEU A 48 1.84 0.83 -4.46
N ALA A 49 1.19 0.69 -3.30
CA ALA A 49 1.67 -0.21 -2.25
C ALA A 49 1.76 -1.66 -2.74
N ILE A 50 0.73 -2.15 -3.46
CA ILE A 50 0.73 -3.49 -4.06
C ILE A 50 1.84 -3.62 -5.09
N LYS A 51 2.02 -2.62 -5.97
CA LYS A 51 3.11 -2.61 -6.96
C LYS A 51 4.47 -2.67 -6.30
N LEU A 52 4.70 -1.90 -5.24
CA LEU A 52 5.95 -1.93 -4.47
C LEU A 52 6.19 -3.30 -3.83
N ALA A 53 5.17 -3.88 -3.19
CA ALA A 53 5.29 -5.20 -2.58
C ALA A 53 5.66 -6.27 -3.62
N ARG A 54 4.99 -6.28 -4.78
CA ARG A 54 5.30 -7.21 -5.88
C ARG A 54 6.70 -7.04 -6.44
N GLN A 55 7.17 -5.80 -6.58
CA GLN A 55 8.53 -5.54 -7.09
C GLN A 55 9.60 -5.97 -6.09
N ALA A 56 9.37 -5.79 -4.79
CA ALA A 56 10.26 -6.28 -3.75
C ALA A 56 10.33 -7.82 -3.77
N ASP A 57 9.18 -8.49 -3.88
CA ASP A 57 9.06 -9.94 -3.98
C ASP A 57 9.89 -10.50 -5.16
N LEU A 58 9.65 -9.97 -6.36
CA LEU A 58 10.38 -10.36 -7.58
C LEU A 58 11.90 -10.09 -7.48
N ALA A 59 12.29 -8.99 -6.85
CA ALA A 59 13.71 -8.64 -6.69
C ALA A 59 14.42 -9.63 -5.74
N ILE A 60 13.76 -10.02 -4.65
CA ILE A 60 14.29 -10.99 -3.69
C ILE A 60 14.36 -12.39 -4.32
N GLU A 61 13.30 -12.84 -5.01
CA GLU A 61 13.33 -14.11 -5.74
C GLU A 61 14.49 -14.16 -6.75
N SER A 62 14.70 -13.08 -7.52
CA SER A 62 15.82 -13.00 -8.47
C SER A 62 17.21 -13.01 -7.81
N ASP A 63 17.32 -12.56 -6.56
CA ASP A 63 18.58 -12.57 -5.81
C ASP A 63 18.84 -13.95 -5.18
N ASP A 64 17.79 -14.64 -4.71
CA ASP A 64 17.88 -16.00 -4.20
C ASP A 64 18.18 -17.04 -5.30
N GLU A 65 17.59 -16.89 -6.49
CA GLU A 65 17.86 -17.78 -7.65
C GLU A 65 19.32 -17.71 -8.15
N LYS A 66 20.03 -16.59 -7.94
CA LYS A 66 21.42 -16.43 -8.43
C LYS A 66 22.45 -17.21 -7.63
N ASN A 67 22.10 -17.71 -6.45
CA ASN A 67 23.04 -18.40 -5.56
C ASN A 67 23.02 -19.93 -5.68
N GLU A 68 22.28 -20.51 -6.64
CA GLU A 68 22.21 -21.97 -6.86
C GLU A 68 23.03 -22.50 -8.05
N ASN A 69 24.07 -21.79 -8.53
CA ASN A 69 25.03 -22.32 -9.52
C ASN A 69 26.47 -22.33 -9.03
#